data_AF-A0A9W4T497-F1
#
_entry.id   AF-A0A9W4T497-F1
#
_cell.length_a   1.000
_cell.length_b   1.000
_cell.length_c   1.000
_cell.angle_alpha   90.00
_cell.angle_beta   90.00
_cell.angle_gamma   90.00
#
_symmetry.space_group_name_H-M   'P 1'
#
loop_
_entity.id
_entity.type
_entity.pdbx_description
1 polymer ?
#
loop_
_entity_poly.entity_id
_entity_poly.type
_entity_poly.pdbx_seq_one_letter_code
_entity_poly.pdbx_strand_id
1 'polypeptide(L)' 'MPGWEDSSWGYHGDDGRMFFNNDGKSYGPKFMTGDTIGCSLNIRNNT' A
#
# COMPACT_ATOMS: atom_id res chain seq x y z
N MET A 1 1.76 9.84 -5.70
CA MET A 1 1.45 8.38 -5.77
C MET A 1 0.45 8.05 -4.66
N PRO A 2 -0.31 6.94 -4.72
CA PRO A 2 -1.17 6.52 -3.60
C PRO A 2 -0.40 6.47 -2.27
N GLY A 3 -0.97 6.98 -1.18
CA GLY A 3 -0.30 7.03 0.12
C GLY A 3 0.60 8.25 0.37
N TRP A 4 0.73 9.18 -0.59
CA TRP A 4 1.51 10.42 -0.43
C TRP A 4 0.72 11.60 0.14
N GLU A 5 -0.60 11.60 -0.05
CA GLU A 5 -1.50 12.62 0.49
C GLU A 5 -2.04 12.20 1.86
N ASP A 6 -2.46 13.17 2.65
CA ASP A 6 -3.11 12.92 3.94
C ASP A 6 -4.36 12.04 3.76
N SER A 7 -4.59 11.14 4.72
CA SER A 7 -5.73 10.20 4.70
C SER A 7 -5.76 9.25 3.50
N SER A 8 -4.60 9.00 2.90
CA SER A 8 -4.44 8.02 1.83
C SER A 8 -3.46 6.90 2.24
N TRP A 9 -3.72 5.69 1.76
CA TRP A 9 -2.86 4.52 1.94
C TRP A 9 -2.49 3.97 0.56
N GLY A 10 -1.27 3.48 0.40
CA GLY A 10 -0.84 2.91 -0.87
C GLY A 10 0.31 1.93 -0.71
N TYR A 11 0.19 0.77 -1.34
CA TYR A 11 1.29 -0.17 -1.50
C TYR A 11 1.97 0.04 -2.85
N HIS A 12 3.27 0.31 -2.84
CA HIS A 12 4.06 0.61 -4.03
C HIS A 12 4.75 -0.67 -4.49
N GLY A 13 4.36 -1.13 -5.68
CA GLY A 13 4.83 -2.39 -6.23
C GLY A 13 6.28 -2.40 -6.69
N ASP A 14 6.86 -1.24 -6.97
CA ASP A 14 8.22 -1.08 -7.47
C ASP A 14 9.29 -1.24 -6.38
N ASP A 15 8.94 -0.95 -5.12
CA ASP A 15 9.84 -1.01 -3.97
C ASP A 15 9.33 -1.87 -2.79
N GLY A 16 8.08 -2.31 -2.84
CA GLY A 16 7.50 -3.17 -1.79
C GLY A 16 7.19 -2.41 -0.49
N ARG A 17 6.96 -1.09 -0.58
CA ARG A 17 6.69 -0.25 0.60
C ARG A 17 5.22 0.13 0.70
N MET A 18 4.73 0.19 1.93
CA MET A 18 3.45 0.80 2.26
C MET A 18 3.66 2.26 2.63
N PHE A 19 2.84 3.13 2.06
CA PHE A 19 2.84 4.57 2.30
C PHE A 19 1.55 4.99 2.97
N PHE A 20 1.68 5.81 4.01
CA PHE A 20 0.61 6.55 4.65
C PHE A 20 1.14 7.93 5.01
N ASN A 21 0.50 9.00 4.51
CA ASN A 21 0.95 10.39 4.67
C ASN A 21 2.44 10.58 4.29
N ASN A 22 2.83 10.06 3.13
CA ASN A 22 4.17 10.18 2.54
C ASN A 22 5.31 9.45 3.30
N ASP A 23 5.00 8.71 4.36
CA ASP A 23 5.97 7.87 5.11
C ASP A 23 5.97 6.44 4.54
N GLY A 24 6.98 6.12 3.73
CA GLY A 24 7.15 4.82 3.11
C GLY A 24 7.87 3.82 4.03
N LYS A 25 7.23 2.70 4.36
CA LYS A 25 7.81 1.62 5.20
C LYS A 25 7.88 0.31 4.43
N SER A 26 8.99 -0.42 4.59
CA SER A 26 9.10 -1.79 4.03
C SER A 26 7.94 -2.65 4.53
N TYR A 27 7.22 -3.27 3.60
CA TYR A 27 6.00 -4.02 3.93
C TYR A 27 5.96 -5.40 3.28
N GLY A 28 6.33 -5.51 1.99
CA GLY A 28 6.19 -6.76 1.26
C GLY A 28 7.08 -6.87 0.01
N PRO A 29 6.81 -7.85 -0.86
CA PRO A 29 7.56 -8.06 -2.09
C PRO A 29 7.15 -7.08 -3.19
N LYS A 30 8.08 -6.81 -4.11
CA LYS A 30 7.76 -6.08 -5.34
C LYS A 30 6.73 -6.85 -6.18
N PHE A 31 5.91 -6.13 -6.92
CA PHE A 31 5.03 -6.73 -7.92
C PHE A 31 5.85 -7.33 -9.06
N MET A 32 5.37 -8.44 -9.60
CA MET A 32 5.90 -9.06 -10.80
C MET A 32 4.80 -9.30 -11.83
N THR A 33 5.21 -9.47 -13.09
CA THR A 33 4.30 -9.85 -14.17
C THR A 33 3.61 -11.17 -13.83
N GLY A 34 2.28 -11.17 -13.87
CA GLY A 34 1.46 -12.33 -13.54
C GLY A 34 0.89 -12.32 -12.11
N ASP A 35 1.33 -11.40 -11.26
CA ASP A 35 0.73 -11.23 -9.93
C ASP A 35 -0.70 -10.71 -10.03
N THR A 36 -1.56 -11.20 -9.13
CA THR A 36 -2.89 -10.63 -8.89
C THR A 36 -2.88 -9.91 -7.55
N ILE A 37 -3.19 -8.62 -7.56
CA ILE A 37 -3.10 -7.76 -6.36
C ILE A 37 -4.50 -7.51 -5.79
N GLY A 38 -4.66 -7.73 -4.49
CA GLY A 38 -5.89 -7.46 -3.76
C GLY A 38 -5.71 -6.34 -2.72
N CYS A 39 -6.80 -5.62 -2.44
CA CYS A 39 -6.89 -4.68 -1.33
C CYS A 39 -8.19 -4.91 -0.55
N SER A 40 -8.18 -4.58 0.74
CA SER A 40 -9.34 -4.71 1.62
C SER A 40 -9.39 -3.55 2.59
N LEU A 41 -10.61 -3.14 2.96
CA LEU A 41 -10.87 -2.15 3.99
C LEU A 41 -11.96 -2.68 4.92
N ASN A 42 -11.69 -2.64 6.22
CA ASN A 42 -12.61 -3.04 7.26
C ASN A 42 -12.86 -1.86 8.21
N ILE A 43 -13.96 -1.16 7.95
CA ILE A 43 -14.41 0.00 8.74
C ILE A 43 -14.89 -0.42 10.14
N ARG A 44 -15.30 -1.68 10.34
CA ARG A 44 -15.73 -2.14 11.67
C ARG A 44 -14.57 -2.24 12.65
N ASN A 45 -13.39 -2.60 12.15
CA ASN A 45 -12.19 -2.80 12.98
C ASN A 45 -11.13 -1.71 12.75
N ASN A 46 -11.39 -0.71 11.90
CA ASN A 46 -10.43 0.30 11.48
C ASN A 46 -9.10 -0.29 10.97
N THR A 47 -9.20 -1.25 10.05
CA THR A 47 -8.04 -1.91 9.39
C THR A 47 -8.17 -1.91 7.89
#